data_AF-A0A924XEH5-F1
#
_entry.id   AF-A0A924XEH5-F1
#
_cell.length_a   1.000
_cell.length_b   1.000
_cell.length_c   1.000
_cell.angle_alpha   90.00
_cell.angle_beta   90.00
_cell.angle_gamma   90.00
#
_symmetry.space_group_name_H-M   'P 1'
#
loop_
_entity.id
_entity.type
_entity.pdbx_description
1 polymer ?
#
loop_
_entity_poly.entity_id
_entity_poly.type
_entity_poly.pdbx_seq_one_letter_code
_entity_poly.pdbx_strand_id
1 'polypeptide(L)'
;MAYVLSNLHWFLLFISILVFVHELGHFVLAKWCGVKVLKFSIGFGPRIISFTRGDTEYALSLLPLGGFVKMLGDTPGSEIPVGDADRAFNNKKVWQRAAIVAAGPMFNFGLALVIYFAMFNGTQTYEDTRLGSVAVDGPAWRGGLRPGDKILTINGEKPRDYYELRELVGAKPNQDIAVDYDRNGVVTNATVHTKAHDEANVFQERELRGRIEVNNRYVEPVVAVID
;
A
#
# COMPACT_ATOMS: atom_id res chain seq x y z
N MET A 1 17.68 -12.49 -5.98
CA MET A 1 17.05 -13.80 -5.69
C MET A 1 16.45 -13.86 -4.27
N ALA A 2 17.22 -13.60 -3.21
CA ALA A 2 16.72 -13.67 -1.82
C ALA A 2 15.51 -12.75 -1.52
N TYR A 3 15.50 -11.52 -2.04
CA TYR A 3 14.37 -10.58 -1.90
C TYR A 3 13.09 -11.05 -2.59
N VAL A 4 13.17 -11.81 -3.69
CA VAL A 4 11.99 -12.30 -4.40
C VAL A 4 11.35 -13.42 -3.60
N LEU A 5 12.17 -14.33 -3.06
CA LEU A 5 11.72 -15.44 -2.22
C LEU A 5 11.11 -14.94 -0.90
N SER A 6 11.68 -13.88 -0.30
CA SER A 6 11.12 -13.29 0.93
C SER A 6 9.79 -12.57 0.71
N ASN A 7 9.46 -12.12 -0.50
CA ASN A 7 8.17 -11.48 -0.78
C ASN A 7 7.12 -12.44 -1.32
N LEU A 8 7.50 -13.67 -1.65
CA LEU A 8 6.60 -14.65 -2.24
C LEU A 8 5.41 -14.97 -1.33
N HIS A 9 5.62 -15.11 -0.02
CA HIS A 9 4.53 -15.39 0.91
C HIS A 9 3.54 -14.23 1.03
N TRP A 10 4.01 -12.98 1.00
CA TRP A 10 3.15 -11.78 0.96
C TRP A 10 2.34 -11.72 -0.33
N PHE A 11 2.97 -12.02 -1.46
CA PHE A 11 2.29 -12.09 -2.75
C PHE A 11 1.20 -13.16 -2.76
N LEU A 12 1.50 -14.37 -2.27
CA LEU A 12 0.53 -15.46 -2.16
C LEU A 12 -0.64 -15.06 -1.25
N LEU A 13 -0.35 -14.50 -0.08
CA LEU A 13 -1.37 -14.01 0.85
C LEU A 13 -2.29 -12.96 0.20
N PHE A 14 -1.68 -11.99 -0.50
CA PHE A 14 -2.42 -10.93 -1.18
C PHE A 14 -3.35 -11.47 -2.26
N ILE A 15 -2.85 -12.35 -3.14
CA ILE A 15 -3.67 -12.99 -4.18
C ILE A 15 -4.79 -13.83 -3.56
N SER A 16 -4.52 -14.56 -2.48
CA SER A 16 -5.54 -15.36 -1.79
C SER A 16 -6.68 -14.49 -1.25
N ILE A 17 -6.37 -13.35 -0.64
CA ILE A 17 -7.39 -12.39 -0.16
C ILE A 17 -8.16 -11.81 -1.34
N LEU A 18 -7.46 -11.39 -2.40
CA LEU A 18 -8.08 -10.78 -3.58
C LEU A 18 -9.05 -11.74 -4.28
N VAL A 19 -8.67 -13.01 -4.45
CA VAL A 19 -9.57 -14.00 -5.06
C VAL A 19 -10.70 -14.36 -4.09
N PHE A 20 -10.44 -14.50 -2.79
CA PHE A 20 -11.51 -14.75 -1.82
C PHE A 20 -12.60 -13.67 -1.88
N VAL A 21 -12.22 -12.39 -1.90
CA VAL A 21 -13.17 -11.27 -1.98
C VAL A 21 -13.89 -11.24 -3.33
N HIS A 22 -13.21 -11.60 -4.42
CA HIS A 22 -13.82 -11.75 -5.75
C HIS A 22 -14.91 -12.82 -5.75
N GLU A 23 -14.60 -14.03 -5.28
CA GLU A 23 -15.56 -15.13 -5.21
C GLU A 23 -16.71 -14.79 -4.25
N LEU A 24 -16.42 -14.09 -3.16
CA LEU A 24 -17.44 -13.61 -2.22
C LEU A 24 -18.44 -12.67 -2.92
N GLY A 25 -17.99 -11.81 -3.84
CA GLY A 25 -18.87 -10.94 -4.61
C GLY A 25 -19.88 -11.73 -5.45
N HIS A 26 -19.42 -12.70 -6.23
CA HIS A 26 -20.30 -13.61 -6.98
C HIS A 26 -21.28 -14.34 -6.06
N PHE A 27 -20.77 -14.89 -4.95
CA PHE A 27 -21.56 -15.65 -3.99
C PHE A 27 -22.69 -14.82 -3.37
N VAL A 28 -22.36 -13.64 -2.83
CA VAL A 28 -23.31 -12.76 -2.16
C VAL A 28 -24.40 -12.33 -3.13
N LEU A 29 -24.02 -11.89 -4.34
CA LEU A 29 -25.02 -11.40 -5.29
C LEU A 29 -25.86 -12.54 -5.89
N ALA A 30 -25.29 -13.73 -6.09
CA ALA A 30 -26.04 -14.91 -6.49
C ALA A 30 -27.10 -15.27 -5.45
N LYS A 31 -26.72 -15.35 -4.17
CA LYS A 31 -27.66 -15.60 -3.06
C LYS A 31 -28.74 -14.52 -2.98
N TRP A 32 -28.38 -13.25 -3.13
CA TRP A 32 -29.33 -12.14 -3.10
C TRP A 32 -30.32 -12.18 -4.29
N CYS A 33 -29.86 -12.57 -5.48
CA CYS A 33 -30.72 -12.80 -6.65
C CYS A 33 -31.55 -14.10 -6.57
N GLY A 34 -31.48 -14.83 -5.45
CA GLY A 34 -32.18 -16.09 -5.24
C GLY A 34 -31.66 -17.23 -6.12
N VAL A 35 -30.38 -17.21 -6.50
CA VAL A 35 -29.73 -18.33 -7.18
C VAL A 35 -29.26 -19.35 -6.15
N LYS A 36 -29.52 -20.64 -6.41
CA LYS A 36 -29.02 -21.74 -5.58
C LYS A 36 -27.53 -21.93 -5.83
N VAL A 37 -26.72 -21.57 -4.85
CA VAL A 37 -25.27 -21.85 -4.86
C VAL A 37 -25.04 -23.24 -4.28
N LEU A 38 -24.44 -24.13 -5.07
CA LEU A 38 -24.14 -25.51 -4.69
C LEU A 38 -22.85 -25.60 -3.88
N LYS A 39 -21.83 -24.83 -4.28
CA LYS A 39 -20.52 -24.85 -3.62
C LYS A 39 -19.85 -23.49 -3.62
N PHE A 40 -19.27 -23.12 -2.49
CA PHE A 40 -18.37 -21.98 -2.33
C PHE A 40 -17.03 -22.53 -1.84
N SER A 41 -15.99 -22.44 -2.66
CA SER A 41 -14.67 -23.01 -2.36
C SER A 41 -13.61 -21.93 -2.35
N ILE A 42 -12.81 -21.90 -1.28
CA ILE A 42 -11.58 -21.11 -1.20
C ILE A 42 -10.42 -22.06 -1.49
N GLY A 43 -9.60 -21.70 -2.47
CA GLY A 43 -8.49 -22.50 -2.96
C GLY A 43 -8.90 -23.64 -3.90
N PHE A 44 -7.87 -24.37 -4.35
CA PHE A 44 -7.95 -25.52 -5.25
C PHE A 44 -7.32 -26.78 -4.63
N GLY A 45 -7.59 -27.93 -5.26
CA GLY A 45 -7.00 -29.21 -4.89
C GLY A 45 -7.76 -29.95 -3.78
N PRO A 46 -7.09 -30.82 -3.01
CA PRO A 46 -7.70 -31.57 -1.92
C PRO A 46 -8.32 -30.64 -0.89
N ARG A 47 -9.53 -30.98 -0.43
CA ARG A 47 -10.24 -30.23 0.61
C ARG A 47 -9.56 -30.50 1.95
N ILE A 48 -9.19 -29.45 2.66
CA ILE A 48 -8.70 -29.55 4.04
C ILE A 48 -9.92 -29.71 4.96
N ILE A 49 -10.91 -28.84 4.78
CA ILE A 49 -12.14 -28.83 5.57
C ILE A 49 -13.31 -28.41 4.69
N SER A 50 -14.46 -29.06 4.86
CA SER A 50 -15.72 -28.61 4.28
C SER A 50 -16.89 -28.86 5.21
N PHE A 51 -17.93 -28.05 5.06
CA PHE A 51 -19.20 -28.23 5.74
C PHE A 51 -20.33 -27.72 4.85
N THR A 52 -21.52 -28.30 4.98
CA THR A 52 -22.71 -27.88 4.23
C THR A 52 -23.65 -27.11 5.13
N ARG A 53 -24.07 -25.92 4.70
CA ARG A 53 -25.08 -25.13 5.38
C ARG A 53 -26.15 -24.70 4.39
N GLY A 54 -27.37 -25.19 4.59
CA GLY A 54 -28.47 -25.06 3.63
C GLY A 54 -28.11 -25.76 2.32
N ASP A 55 -28.29 -25.08 1.20
CA ASP A 55 -27.99 -25.61 -0.13
C ASP A 55 -26.49 -25.54 -0.52
N THR A 56 -25.63 -24.94 0.30
CA THR A 56 -24.25 -24.63 -0.10
C THR A 56 -23.23 -25.43 0.71
N GLU A 57 -22.35 -26.13 0.01
CA GLU A 57 -21.11 -26.65 0.57
C GLU A 57 -20.05 -25.53 0.62
N TYR A 58 -19.52 -25.26 1.80
CA TYR A 58 -18.38 -24.36 2.02
C TYR A 58 -17.13 -25.21 2.16
N ALA A 59 -16.10 -24.93 1.37
CA ALA A 59 -14.86 -25.71 1.38
C ALA A 59 -13.63 -24.81 1.42
N LEU A 60 -12.63 -25.24 2.18
CA LEU A 60 -11.27 -24.69 2.16
C LEU A 60 -10.33 -25.78 1.64
N SER A 61 -9.60 -25.48 0.57
CA SER A 61 -8.73 -26.42 -0.13
C SER A 61 -7.25 -26.08 0.08
N LEU A 62 -6.37 -27.05 -0.15
CA LEU A 62 -4.95 -26.97 0.17
C LEU A 62 -4.21 -25.83 -0.53
N LEU A 63 -4.50 -25.57 -1.81
CA LEU A 63 -3.81 -24.55 -2.58
C LEU A 63 -4.60 -23.23 -2.49
N PRO A 64 -4.06 -22.18 -1.87
CA PRO A 64 -4.80 -20.93 -1.65
C PRO A 64 -4.78 -20.02 -2.91
N LEU A 65 -4.36 -20.56 -4.06
CA LEU A 65 -4.20 -19.88 -5.35
C LEU A 65 -5.52 -19.76 -6.13
N GLY A 66 -6.62 -19.47 -5.45
CA GLY A 66 -7.89 -19.13 -6.10
C GLY A 66 -9.11 -19.57 -5.32
N GLY A 67 -10.17 -19.93 -6.03
CA GLY A 67 -11.46 -20.33 -5.48
C GLY A 67 -12.49 -20.46 -6.59
N PHE A 68 -13.71 -20.85 -6.24
CA PHE A 68 -14.82 -20.83 -7.18
C PHE A 68 -16.18 -20.85 -6.47
N VAL A 69 -17.17 -20.24 -7.12
CA VAL A 69 -18.60 -20.35 -6.78
C VAL A 69 -19.32 -21.19 -7.82
N LYS A 70 -19.77 -22.38 -7.44
CA LYS A 70 -20.59 -23.23 -8.29
C LYS A 70 -22.07 -22.94 -8.07
N MET A 71 -22.75 -22.45 -9.09
CA MET A 71 -24.17 -22.10 -9.08
C MET A 71 -24.99 -23.15 -9.82
N LEU A 72 -26.21 -23.41 -9.37
CA LEU A 72 -27.13 -24.28 -10.10
C LEU A 72 -27.37 -23.70 -11.51
N GLY A 73 -27.19 -24.50 -12.56
CA GLY A 73 -27.39 -24.05 -13.94
C GLY A 73 -26.27 -23.15 -14.50
N ASP A 74 -25.10 -23.05 -13.84
CA ASP A 74 -23.94 -22.33 -14.41
C ASP A 74 -23.26 -23.08 -15.56
N THR A 75 -23.32 -24.42 -15.52
CA THR A 75 -22.72 -25.32 -16.49
C THR A 75 -23.79 -25.75 -17.51
N PRO A 76 -23.55 -25.58 -18.83
CA PRO A 76 -24.46 -26.08 -19.85
C PRO A 76 -24.73 -27.58 -19.68
N GLY A 77 -26.01 -27.97 -19.71
CA GLY A 77 -26.43 -29.36 -19.56
C GLY A 77 -26.44 -29.91 -18.12
N SER A 78 -26.18 -29.08 -17.11
CA SER A 78 -26.36 -29.48 -15.71
C SER A 78 -27.83 -29.80 -15.40
N GLU A 79 -28.07 -30.89 -14.68
CA GLU A 79 -29.41 -31.26 -14.22
C GLU A 79 -29.94 -30.22 -13.23
N ILE A 80 -31.18 -29.78 -13.46
CA ILE A 80 -31.90 -28.85 -12.59
C ILE A 80 -32.98 -29.66 -11.87
N PRO A 81 -32.90 -29.82 -10.54
CA PRO A 81 -33.92 -30.54 -9.77
C PRO A 81 -35.32 -29.95 -9.97
N VAL A 82 -36.32 -30.82 -9.99
CA VAL A 82 -37.74 -30.43 -10.07
C VAL A 82 -38.07 -29.52 -8.88
N GLY A 83 -38.48 -28.28 -9.16
CA GLY A 83 -38.79 -27.27 -8.15
C GLY A 83 -37.69 -26.22 -7.88
N ASP A 84 -36.48 -26.37 -8.43
CA ASP A 84 -35.40 -25.36 -8.29
C ASP A 84 -35.17 -24.56 -9.60
N ALA A 85 -36.08 -24.66 -10.58
CA ALA A 85 -35.92 -24.05 -11.90
C ALA A 85 -35.80 -22.52 -11.84
N ASP A 86 -36.57 -21.86 -10.98
CA ASP A 86 -36.50 -20.41 -10.75
C ASP A 86 -35.22 -19.98 -10.03
N ARG A 87 -34.53 -20.92 -9.37
CA ARG A 87 -33.28 -20.71 -8.62
C ARG A 87 -32.03 -21.06 -9.44
N ALA A 88 -32.17 -21.54 -10.67
CA ALA A 88 -31.06 -21.77 -11.58
C ALA A 88 -30.54 -20.46 -12.20
N PHE A 89 -29.22 -20.29 -12.27
CA PHE A 89 -28.54 -19.10 -12.79
C PHE A 89 -28.94 -18.79 -14.23
N ASN A 90 -28.96 -19.80 -15.10
CA ASN A 90 -29.33 -19.65 -16.51
C ASN A 90 -30.78 -19.19 -16.72
N ASN A 91 -31.68 -19.46 -15.78
CA ASN A 91 -33.09 -19.06 -15.82
C ASN A 91 -33.34 -17.67 -15.23
N LYS A 92 -32.34 -17.02 -14.63
CA LYS A 92 -32.45 -15.62 -14.17
C LYS A 92 -32.46 -14.65 -15.34
N LYS A 93 -33.00 -13.45 -15.09
CA LYS A 93 -33.01 -12.36 -16.08
C LYS A 93 -31.57 -12.01 -16.47
N VAL A 94 -31.36 -11.60 -17.73
CA VAL A 94 -30.03 -11.28 -18.27
C VAL A 94 -29.29 -10.27 -17.39
N TRP A 95 -29.97 -9.23 -16.91
CA TRP A 95 -29.34 -8.22 -16.04
C TRP A 95 -28.92 -8.80 -14.68
N GLN A 96 -29.65 -9.77 -14.11
CA GLN A 96 -29.28 -10.42 -12.85
C GLN A 96 -28.03 -11.27 -13.06
N ARG A 97 -27.97 -12.02 -14.16
CA ARG A 97 -26.80 -12.82 -14.54
C ARG A 97 -25.59 -11.93 -14.76
N ALA A 98 -25.75 -10.84 -15.51
CA ALA A 98 -24.70 -9.86 -15.75
C ALA A 98 -24.22 -9.23 -14.43
N ALA A 99 -25.14 -8.85 -13.54
CA ALA A 99 -24.79 -8.29 -12.24
C ALA A 99 -23.99 -9.30 -11.39
N ILE A 100 -24.43 -10.57 -11.31
CA ILE A 100 -23.72 -11.64 -10.58
C ILE A 100 -22.29 -11.80 -11.11
N VAL A 101 -22.11 -11.82 -12.43
CA VAL A 101 -20.77 -11.93 -13.06
C VAL A 101 -19.93 -10.66 -12.83
N ALA A 102 -20.53 -9.48 -12.81
CA ALA A 102 -19.81 -8.25 -12.51
C ALA A 102 -19.47 -8.08 -11.01
N ALA A 103 -20.16 -8.81 -10.12
CA ALA A 103 -20.01 -8.65 -8.67
C ALA A 103 -18.61 -8.94 -8.16
N GLY A 104 -17.92 -9.96 -8.71
CA GLY A 104 -16.57 -10.31 -8.29
C GLY A 104 -15.59 -9.15 -8.45
N PRO A 105 -15.41 -8.58 -9.66
CA PRO A 105 -14.60 -7.39 -9.86
C PRO A 105 -15.03 -6.19 -9.01
N MET A 106 -16.33 -5.96 -8.84
CA MET A 106 -16.84 -4.84 -8.04
C MET A 106 -16.51 -4.96 -6.55
N PHE A 107 -16.53 -6.17 -6.00
CA PHE A 107 -16.10 -6.41 -4.62
C PHE A 107 -14.61 -6.14 -4.44
N ASN A 108 -13.77 -6.48 -5.42
CA ASN A 108 -12.35 -6.14 -5.39
C ASN A 108 -12.11 -4.63 -5.49
N PHE A 109 -12.90 -3.93 -6.30
CA PHE A 109 -12.86 -2.46 -6.33
C PHE A 109 -13.23 -1.85 -4.97
N GLY A 110 -14.28 -2.39 -4.31
CA GLY A 110 -14.64 -2.01 -2.95
C GLY A 110 -13.52 -2.29 -1.94
N LEU A 111 -12.88 -3.46 -2.03
CA LEU A 111 -11.71 -3.79 -1.20
C LEU A 111 -10.57 -2.80 -1.40
N ALA A 112 -10.27 -2.41 -2.64
CA ALA A 112 -9.24 -1.43 -2.95
C ALA A 112 -9.54 -0.07 -2.30
N LEU A 113 -10.80 0.39 -2.33
CA LEU A 113 -11.22 1.61 -1.65
C LEU A 113 -11.07 1.51 -0.13
N VAL A 114 -11.46 0.38 0.47
CA VAL A 114 -11.30 0.14 1.91
C VAL A 114 -9.83 0.16 2.31
N ILE A 115 -8.96 -0.52 1.55
CA ILE A 115 -7.51 -0.50 1.78
C ILE A 115 -6.97 0.92 1.64
N TYR A 116 -7.36 1.64 0.59
CA TYR A 116 -6.97 3.03 0.38
C TYR A 116 -7.32 3.87 1.61
N PHE A 117 -8.58 3.90 2.04
CA PHE A 117 -8.94 4.67 3.23
C PHE A 117 -8.21 4.18 4.48
N ALA A 118 -8.09 2.87 4.71
CA ALA A 118 -7.36 2.33 5.85
C ALA A 118 -5.90 2.81 5.91
N MET A 119 -5.21 2.91 4.76
CA MET A 119 -3.84 3.44 4.68
C MET A 119 -3.75 4.93 5.01
N PHE A 120 -4.79 5.71 4.72
CA PHE A 120 -4.80 7.16 4.91
C PHE A 120 -5.50 7.63 6.20
N ASN A 121 -6.14 6.73 6.95
CA ASN A 121 -6.76 7.05 8.24
C ASN A 121 -5.80 7.00 9.44
N GLY A 122 -4.57 6.49 9.28
CA GLY A 122 -3.54 6.52 10.33
C GLY A 122 -2.87 7.89 10.47
N THR A 123 -2.34 8.19 11.67
CA THR A 123 -1.36 9.28 11.82
C THR A 123 -0.16 8.94 10.94
N GLN A 124 -0.04 9.61 9.79
CA GLN A 124 1.13 9.48 8.95
C GLN A 124 2.34 9.85 9.83
N THR A 125 3.18 8.88 10.16
CA THR A 125 4.53 9.17 10.64
C THR A 125 5.28 9.75 9.46
N TYR A 126 5.09 11.05 9.25
CA TYR A 126 5.91 11.84 8.35
C TYR A 126 7.37 11.59 8.70
N GLU A 127 8.21 11.41 7.68
CA GLU A 127 9.66 11.33 7.91
C GLU A 127 10.07 12.63 8.62
N ASP A 128 10.52 12.51 9.88
CA ASP A 128 10.84 13.68 10.68
C ASP A 128 11.92 14.50 9.97
N THR A 129 11.82 15.81 10.10
CA THR A 129 12.79 16.83 9.66
C THR A 129 14.15 16.75 10.37
N ARG A 130 14.42 15.64 11.07
CA ARG A 130 15.65 15.39 11.82
C ARG A 130 16.73 14.92 10.86
N LEU A 131 17.89 15.56 10.95
CA LEU A 131 19.06 15.21 10.17
C LEU A 131 19.64 13.90 10.71
N GLY A 132 19.68 12.87 9.87
CA GLY A 132 20.30 11.58 10.14
C GLY A 132 21.81 11.66 10.00
N SER A 133 22.29 11.81 8.76
CA SER A 133 23.69 12.08 8.45
C SER A 133 23.87 13.47 7.85
N VAL A 134 25.02 14.07 8.13
CA VAL A 134 25.46 15.35 7.55
C VAL A 134 26.85 15.11 6.97
N ALA A 135 27.03 15.38 5.67
CA ALA A 135 28.33 15.22 5.03
C ALA A 135 29.37 16.15 5.66
N VAL A 136 30.50 15.59 6.10
CA VAL A 136 31.62 16.36 6.65
C VAL A 136 32.11 17.35 5.60
N ASP A 137 32.34 18.59 6.02
CA ASP A 137 32.69 19.73 5.16
C ASP A 137 31.68 20.09 4.07
N GLY A 138 30.50 19.45 4.06
CA GLY A 138 29.38 19.80 3.19
C GLY A 138 28.69 21.11 3.60
N PRO A 139 27.74 21.62 2.80
CA PRO A 139 27.02 22.87 3.09
C PRO A 139 26.41 22.96 4.48
N ALA A 140 25.63 21.94 4.90
CA ALA A 140 25.00 21.90 6.21
C ALA A 140 26.05 21.87 7.34
N TRP A 141 27.13 21.10 7.16
CA TRP A 141 28.22 21.02 8.12
C TRP A 141 28.91 22.36 8.34
N ARG A 142 29.22 23.07 7.24
CA ARG A 142 29.82 24.42 7.27
C ARG A 142 28.90 25.47 7.89
N GLY A 143 27.59 25.33 7.70
CA GLY A 143 26.58 26.14 8.39
C GLY A 143 26.39 25.78 9.86
N GLY A 144 27.10 24.76 10.38
CA GLY A 144 27.07 24.39 11.79
C GLY A 144 26.01 23.34 12.16
N LEU A 145 25.25 22.82 11.19
CA LEU A 145 24.29 21.74 11.39
C LEU A 145 25.00 20.40 11.62
N ARG A 146 24.39 19.52 12.42
CA ARG A 146 24.95 18.24 12.85
C ARG A 146 23.90 17.13 12.84
N PRO A 147 24.33 15.86 12.79
CA PRO A 147 23.45 14.72 13.01
C PRO A 147 22.63 14.88 14.29
N GLY A 148 21.34 14.59 14.23
CA GLY A 148 20.40 14.73 15.33
C GLY A 148 19.66 16.06 15.39
N ASP A 149 20.10 17.11 14.67
CA ASP A 149 19.38 18.38 14.62
C ASP A 149 18.01 18.21 13.97
N LYS A 150 16.97 18.80 14.57
CA LYS A 150 15.62 18.82 13.99
C LYS A 150 15.36 20.17 13.34
N ILE A 151 15.18 20.19 12.02
CA ILE A 151 14.94 21.44 11.31
C ILE A 151 13.49 21.89 11.53
N LEU A 152 13.33 23.14 11.99
CA LEU A 152 12.04 23.74 12.30
C LEU A 152 11.53 24.61 11.14
N THR A 153 12.41 25.41 10.55
CA THR A 153 12.07 26.27 9.40
C THR A 153 13.24 26.39 8.43
N ILE A 154 12.91 26.67 7.16
CA ILE A 154 13.85 27.13 6.14
C ILE A 154 13.31 28.48 5.63
N ASN A 155 14.07 29.56 5.80
CA ASN A 155 13.65 30.93 5.47
C ASN A 155 12.28 31.32 6.06
N GLY A 156 11.96 30.84 7.27
CA GLY A 156 10.68 31.06 7.95
C GLY A 156 9.53 30.15 7.51
N GLU A 157 9.73 29.32 6.49
CA GLU A 157 8.76 28.30 6.06
C GLU A 157 8.96 27.01 6.85
N LYS A 158 7.88 26.51 7.48
CA LYS A 158 7.90 25.29 8.29
C LYS A 158 7.58 24.06 7.44
N PRO A 159 8.56 23.19 7.13
CA PRO A 159 8.27 21.94 6.41
C PRO A 159 7.46 20.98 7.29
N ARG A 160 6.52 20.27 6.67
CA ARG A 160 5.71 19.21 7.28
C ARG A 160 6.51 17.94 7.51
N ASP A 161 7.45 17.65 6.61
CA ASP A 161 8.24 16.43 6.59
C ASP A 161 9.60 16.67 5.90
N TYR A 162 10.43 15.63 5.88
CA TYR A 162 11.74 15.67 5.22
C TYR A 162 11.67 15.89 3.71
N TYR A 163 10.59 15.47 3.04
CA TYR A 163 10.41 15.69 1.60
C TYR A 163 10.20 17.17 1.30
N GLU A 164 9.31 17.83 2.03
CA GLU A 164 9.07 19.26 1.91
C GLU A 164 10.31 20.07 2.28
N LEU A 165 11.05 19.65 3.31
CA LEU A 165 12.37 20.24 3.62
C LEU A 165 13.32 20.16 2.41
N ARG A 166 13.43 19.00 1.76
CA ARG A 166 14.26 18.83 0.56
C ARG A 166 13.80 19.73 -0.58
N GLU A 167 12.49 19.90 -0.77
CA GLU A 167 11.93 20.78 -1.79
C GLU A 167 12.25 22.26 -1.52
N LEU A 168 12.08 22.74 -0.29
CA LEU A 168 12.41 24.11 0.13
C LEU A 168 13.90 24.44 -0.09
N VAL A 169 14.79 23.52 0.28
CA VAL A 169 16.23 23.65 0.01
C VAL A 169 16.53 23.57 -1.49
N GLY A 170 15.88 22.63 -2.18
CA GLY A 170 16.03 22.38 -3.61
C GLY A 170 15.70 23.58 -4.47
N ALA A 171 14.74 24.40 -4.05
CA ALA A 171 14.32 25.63 -4.75
C ALA A 171 15.35 26.78 -4.68
N LYS A 172 16.44 26.62 -3.92
CA LYS A 172 17.42 27.68 -3.64
C LYS A 172 18.84 27.25 -4.02
N PRO A 173 19.18 27.00 -5.30
CA PRO A 173 20.55 26.63 -5.69
C PRO A 173 21.53 27.79 -5.54
N ASN A 174 22.72 27.54 -4.98
CA ASN A 174 23.80 28.53 -4.75
C ASN A 174 23.34 29.78 -3.99
N GLN A 175 22.49 29.60 -2.99
CA GLN A 175 21.90 30.67 -2.19
C GLN A 175 22.12 30.40 -0.70
N ASP A 176 22.23 31.48 0.07
CA ASP A 176 22.18 31.40 1.52
C ASP A 176 20.74 31.22 1.97
N ILE A 177 20.52 30.21 2.80
CA ILE A 177 19.24 29.94 3.45
C ILE A 177 19.39 30.05 4.96
N ALA A 178 18.43 30.68 5.62
CA ALA A 178 18.30 30.69 7.07
C ALA A 178 17.60 29.40 7.51
N VAL A 179 18.20 28.71 8.48
CA VAL A 179 17.72 27.42 8.97
C VAL A 179 17.54 27.52 10.48
N ASP A 180 16.29 27.47 10.94
CA ASP A 180 16.01 27.32 12.37
C ASP A 180 15.97 25.84 12.70
N TYR A 181 16.67 25.43 13.75
CA TYR A 181 16.76 24.03 14.16
C TYR A 181 16.76 23.89 15.68
N ASP A 182 16.21 22.76 16.15
CA ASP A 182 16.30 22.32 17.54
C ASP A 182 17.48 21.35 17.68
N ARG A 183 18.39 21.67 18.59
CA ARG A 183 19.45 20.78 19.05
C ARG A 183 19.27 20.56 20.55
N ASN A 184 18.86 19.34 20.92
CA ASN A 184 18.65 18.93 22.31
C ASN A 184 17.69 19.85 23.09
N GLY A 185 16.61 20.32 22.46
CA GLY A 185 15.61 21.21 23.07
C GLY A 185 15.98 22.69 23.01
N VAL A 186 17.13 23.05 22.43
CA VAL A 186 17.56 24.44 22.26
C VAL A 186 17.38 24.84 20.81
N VAL A 187 16.52 25.83 20.56
CA VAL A 187 16.29 26.38 19.23
C VAL A 187 17.40 27.36 18.88
N THR A 188 18.07 27.14 17.75
CA THR A 188 19.16 27.96 17.21
C THR A 188 18.94 28.20 15.71
N ASN A 189 19.58 29.24 15.16
CA ASN A 189 19.58 29.54 13.74
C ASN A 189 20.96 29.28 13.12
N ALA A 190 20.98 28.83 11.87
CA ALA A 190 22.17 28.71 11.04
C ALA A 190 21.93 29.35 9.67
N THR A 191 22.98 29.94 9.09
CA THR A 191 23.00 30.29 7.66
C THR A 191 23.73 29.20 6.90
N VAL A 192 23.06 28.59 5.93
CA VAL A 192 23.61 27.50 5.11
C VAL A 192 23.68 27.96 3.67
N HIS A 193 24.88 27.95 3.08
CA HIS A 193 25.06 28.22 1.66
C HIS A 193 24.83 26.94 0.85
N THR A 194 23.71 26.83 0.14
CA THR A 194 23.39 25.63 -0.64
C THR A 194 24.35 25.45 -1.81
N LYS A 195 24.56 24.19 -2.22
CA LYS A 195 25.33 23.85 -3.42
C LYS A 195 24.38 23.48 -4.54
N ALA A 196 24.52 24.09 -5.72
CA ALA A 196 23.75 23.67 -6.88
C ALA A 196 24.19 22.27 -7.34
N HIS A 197 23.20 21.46 -7.69
CA HIS A 197 23.37 20.14 -8.25
C HIS A 197 22.43 20.00 -9.44
N ASP A 198 22.97 19.55 -10.58
CA ASP A 198 22.18 19.23 -11.77
C ASP A 198 21.41 17.93 -11.51
N GLU A 199 20.08 18.00 -11.57
CA GLU A 199 19.19 16.86 -11.36
C GLU A 199 18.16 16.82 -12.49
N ALA A 200 17.95 15.64 -13.08
CA ALA A 200 16.89 15.45 -14.06
C ALA A 200 15.54 15.33 -13.33
N ASN A 201 14.56 16.12 -13.75
CA ASN A 201 13.19 16.02 -13.26
C ASN A 201 12.47 14.80 -13.90
N VAL A 202 11.19 14.61 -13.57
CA VAL A 202 10.38 13.48 -14.06
C VAL A 202 10.24 13.47 -15.60
N PHE A 203 10.42 14.62 -16.24
CA PHE A 203 10.37 14.80 -17.70
C PHE A 203 11.75 14.72 -18.37
N GLN A 204 12.79 14.29 -17.63
CA GLN A 204 14.18 14.25 -18.08
C GLN A 204 14.77 15.63 -18.41
N GLU A 205 14.11 16.72 -18.01
CA GLU A 205 14.67 18.05 -18.12
C GLU A 205 15.62 18.29 -16.95
N ARG A 206 16.77 18.91 -17.25
CA ARG A 206 17.80 19.19 -16.25
C ARG A 206 17.49 20.49 -15.53
N GLU A 207 17.40 20.41 -14.21
CA GLU A 207 17.17 21.56 -13.34
C GLU A 207 18.30 21.70 -12.32
N LEU A 208 18.69 22.94 -12.04
CA LEU A 208 19.62 23.24 -10.97
C LEU A 208 18.86 23.26 -9.65
N ARG A 209 19.13 22.27 -8.78
CA ARG A 209 18.54 22.21 -7.45
C ARG A 209 19.58 22.44 -6.36
N GLY A 210 19.18 23.17 -5.32
CA GLY A 210 20.01 23.36 -4.12
C GLY A 210 20.13 22.06 -3.31
N ARG A 211 21.31 21.79 -2.78
CA ARG A 211 21.55 20.68 -1.85
C ARG A 211 22.37 21.15 -0.65
N ILE A 212 22.08 20.53 0.49
CA ILE A 212 22.86 20.72 1.72
C ILE A 212 23.60 19.47 2.19
N GLU A 213 23.57 18.39 1.38
CA GLU A 213 24.32 17.13 1.59
C GLU A 213 24.00 16.44 2.94
N VAL A 214 22.71 16.26 3.21
CA VAL A 214 22.16 15.58 4.41
C VAL A 214 21.25 14.40 4.02
N ASN A 215 21.04 13.47 4.96
CA ASN A 215 19.98 12.45 4.90
C ASN A 215 19.12 12.51 6.18
N ASN A 216 17.97 11.82 6.20
CA ASN A 216 17.12 11.65 7.39
C ASN A 216 17.22 10.28 8.07
N ARG A 217 18.10 9.40 7.58
CA ARG A 217 18.36 8.09 8.19
C ARG A 217 19.25 8.28 9.42
N TYR A 218 18.62 8.64 10.53
CA TYR A 218 19.28 8.66 11.82
C TYR A 218 19.42 7.22 12.32
N VAL A 219 20.65 6.72 12.38
CA VAL A 219 20.97 5.50 13.11
C VAL A 219 21.61 5.95 14.42
N GLU A 220 20.97 5.66 15.54
CA GLU A 220 21.58 5.93 16.84
C GLU A 220 22.94 5.22 16.90
N PRO A 221 24.04 5.94 17.20
CA PRO A 221 25.33 5.29 17.35
C PRO A 221 25.28 4.34 18.54
N VAL A 222 25.29 3.02 18.27
CA VAL A 222 25.52 2.01 19.29
C VAL A 222 27.02 2.04 19.62
N VAL A 223 27.39 2.75 20.67
CA VAL A 223 28.75 2.71 21.21
C VAL A 223 28.89 1.39 21.96
N ALA A 224 29.51 0.40 21.33
CA ALA A 224 30.04 -0.75 22.06
C ALA A 224 31.38 -0.35 22.67
N VAL A 225 31.47 -0.38 24.01
CA VAL A 225 32.76 -0.36 24.69
C VAL A 225 33.39 -1.72 24.42
N ILE A 226 34.50 -1.73 23.70
CA ILE A 226 35.32 -2.92 23.50
C ILE A 226 36.45 -2.79 24.51
N ASP A 227 36.39 -3.58 25.58
CA ASP A 227 37.45 -3.69 26.59
C ASP A 227 38.70 -4.36 26.00
#